data_AF-A0A2W1JX97-F1
#
_entry.id   AF-A0A2W1JX97-F1
#
_cell.length_a   1.000
_cell.length_b   1.000
_cell.length_c   1.000
_cell.angle_alpha   90.00
_cell.angle_beta   90.00
_cell.angle_gamma   90.00
#
_symmetry.space_group_name_H-M   'P 1'
#
loop_
_entity.id
_entity.type
_entity.pdbx_description
1 polymer ?
#
loop_
_entity_poly.entity_id
_entity_poly.type
_entity_poly.pdbx_seq_one_letter_code
_entity_poly.pdbx_strand_id
1 'polypeptide(L)'
;MKNLIVLSILSFLFFACKENTAKTATNQQATQEKKESIPIPKKEIKPSFDTESVDVFVLNAKIPDLGTTEYKSEKTTTQKEIEGMTYDEVFYHISYDNRLVLKVKPYYNTETQIHENKVNELWIVDSLYRNDKNVGVGTKLEDFTTQYPDYKIWFTYVSDRYIIQSEQNNIQYILNPNDYTGEEIIPKSEITSLKISDFKADSKIESVRIY
;
A
#
# COMPACT_ATOMS: atom_id res chain seq x y z
N MET A 1 38.23 17.86 28.27
CA MET A 1 38.44 18.36 29.65
C MET A 1 37.11 18.36 30.37
N LYS A 2 37.11 17.78 31.58
CA LYS A 2 36.15 17.92 32.69
C LYS A 2 34.75 17.31 32.55
N ASN A 3 34.66 16.11 33.15
CA ASN A 3 33.50 15.57 33.85
C ASN A 3 32.87 16.61 34.81
N LEU A 4 31.55 16.51 35.02
CA LEU A 4 30.99 16.80 36.34
C LEU A 4 29.77 15.91 36.62
N ILE A 5 30.00 14.95 37.51
CA ILE A 5 29.00 14.22 38.27
C ILE A 5 28.54 15.17 39.38
N VAL A 6 27.23 15.33 39.58
CA VAL A 6 26.67 15.81 40.85
C VAL A 6 25.54 14.89 41.26
N LEU A 7 25.80 14.18 42.36
CA LEU A 7 24.90 13.40 43.18
C LEU A 7 24.31 14.34 44.25
N SER A 8 23.00 14.32 44.52
CA SER A 8 22.43 14.73 45.82
C SER A 8 20.97 14.28 45.93
N ILE A 9 20.68 13.21 46.67
CA ILE A 9 20.17 13.18 48.07
C ILE A 9 18.69 13.56 48.22
N LEU A 10 17.90 12.49 48.29
CA LEU A 10 16.83 12.16 49.26
C LEU A 10 16.24 13.30 50.12
N SER A 11 14.90 13.41 50.11
CA SER A 11 14.12 13.76 51.32
C SER A 11 12.71 13.19 51.23
N PHE A 12 12.40 12.35 52.22
CA PHE A 12 11.08 11.84 52.55
C PHE A 12 10.17 12.97 53.04
N LEU A 13 8.93 13.00 52.56
CA LEU A 13 7.82 13.58 53.31
C LEU A 13 6.69 12.56 53.40
N PHE A 14 6.55 12.01 54.60
CA PHE A 14 5.37 11.31 55.07
C PHE A 14 4.24 12.33 55.21
N PHE A 15 3.14 12.12 54.48
CA PHE A 15 1.83 12.61 54.90
C PHE A 15 0.92 11.42 55.11
N ALA A 16 0.79 11.04 56.38
CA ALA A 16 -0.30 10.23 56.87
C ALA A 16 -1.53 11.13 57.02
N CYS A 17 -2.57 10.87 56.23
CA CYS A 17 -3.93 11.33 56.54
C CYS A 17 -4.75 10.14 57.02
N LYS A 18 -5.22 10.27 58.26
CA LYS A 18 -6.12 9.36 58.96
C LYS A 18 -7.55 9.94 58.88
N GLU A 19 -8.53 9.04 58.88
CA GLU A 19 -9.96 9.24 59.21
C GLU A 19 -10.88 9.93 58.20
N ASN A 20 -11.77 9.17 57.55
CA ASN A 20 -13.13 8.87 58.05
C ASN A 20 -13.97 8.23 56.94
N THR A 21 -14.29 6.94 57.06
CA THR A 21 -15.17 6.24 56.12
C THR A 21 -16.61 6.29 56.66
N ALA A 22 -17.35 7.32 56.26
CA ALA A 22 -18.82 7.27 56.30
C ALA A 22 -19.29 6.38 55.14
N LYS A 23 -20.04 5.32 55.48
CA LYS A 23 -20.72 4.44 54.53
C LYS A 23 -21.84 5.21 53.84
N THR A 24 -21.72 5.41 52.53
CA THR A 24 -22.88 5.65 51.65
C THR A 24 -22.93 4.50 50.67
N ALA A 25 -23.97 3.67 50.81
CA ALA A 25 -24.28 2.60 49.88
C ALA A 25 -24.85 3.22 48.60
N THR A 26 -24.08 3.16 47.51
CA THR A 26 -24.59 3.40 46.16
C THR A 26 -24.59 2.06 45.45
N ASN A 27 -25.80 1.58 45.16
CA ASN A 27 -26.03 0.40 44.33
C ASN A 27 -25.41 0.63 42.94
N GLN A 28 -24.27 0.00 42.68
CA GLN A 28 -23.80 -0.27 41.32
C GLN A 28 -24.02 -1.75 41.05
N GLN A 29 -25.07 -2.05 40.30
CA GLN A 29 -25.17 -3.31 39.58
C GLN A 29 -24.06 -3.32 38.53
N ALA A 30 -22.98 -4.03 38.83
CA ALA A 30 -21.96 -4.37 37.85
C ALA A 30 -22.51 -5.48 36.95
N THR A 31 -22.99 -5.11 35.76
CA THR A 31 -23.18 -6.07 34.67
C THR A 31 -21.78 -6.48 34.18
N GLN A 32 -21.32 -7.66 34.58
CA GLN A 32 -20.14 -8.27 33.98
C GLN A 32 -20.51 -8.80 32.59
N GLU A 33 -20.18 -8.03 31.55
CA GLU A 33 -20.12 -8.55 30.19
C GLU A 33 -18.87 -9.40 30.02
N LYS A 34 -19.03 -10.73 30.08
CA LYS A 34 -18.02 -11.69 29.67
C LYS A 34 -17.89 -11.62 28.15
N LYS A 35 -16.92 -10.83 27.66
CA LYS A 35 -16.57 -10.78 26.23
C LYS A 35 -15.80 -12.04 25.87
N GLU A 36 -16.53 -13.07 25.46
CA GLU A 36 -15.98 -14.29 24.91
C GLU A 36 -15.51 -13.98 23.47
N SER A 37 -14.20 -13.80 23.28
CA SER A 37 -13.62 -13.64 21.95
C SER A 37 -13.66 -14.99 21.25
N ILE A 38 -14.60 -15.16 20.33
CA ILE A 38 -14.58 -16.28 19.39
C ILE A 38 -13.32 -16.10 18.54
N PRO A 39 -12.35 -17.05 18.55
CA PRO A 39 -11.21 -16.98 17.65
C PRO A 39 -11.75 -17.12 16.22
N ILE A 40 -11.68 -16.01 15.47
CA ILE A 40 -11.97 -16.02 14.04
C ILE A 40 -10.93 -16.95 13.42
N PRO A 41 -11.34 -18.02 12.71
CA PRO A 41 -10.39 -18.90 12.06
C PRO A 41 -9.55 -18.06 11.09
N LYS A 42 -8.22 -18.10 11.24
CA LYS A 42 -7.28 -17.53 10.27
C LYS A 42 -7.60 -18.15 8.91
N LYS A 43 -8.32 -17.43 8.06
CA LYS A 43 -8.48 -17.78 6.67
C LYS A 43 -7.08 -17.76 6.07
N GLU A 44 -6.63 -18.89 5.55
CA GLU A 44 -5.36 -18.97 4.83
C GLU A 44 -5.45 -17.99 3.64
N ILE A 45 -4.76 -16.86 3.77
CA ILE A 45 -4.70 -15.85 2.72
C ILE A 45 -3.77 -16.42 1.65
N LYS A 46 -4.33 -16.82 0.51
CA LYS A 46 -3.55 -17.06 -0.70
C LYS A 46 -3.30 -15.69 -1.34
N PRO A 47 -2.06 -15.18 -1.37
CA PRO A 47 -1.80 -13.86 -1.92
C PRO A 47 -1.98 -13.89 -3.44
N SER A 48 -3.13 -13.40 -3.91
CA SER A 48 -3.46 -13.33 -5.32
C SER A 48 -4.08 -11.99 -5.69
N PHE A 49 -4.08 -11.69 -6.99
CA PHE A 49 -4.77 -10.53 -7.54
C PHE A 49 -5.49 -10.86 -8.84
N ASP A 50 -6.49 -10.06 -9.16
CA ASP A 50 -7.21 -10.05 -10.44
C ASP A 50 -7.37 -8.60 -10.94
N THR A 51 -8.33 -8.37 -11.84
CA THR A 51 -8.58 -7.04 -12.43
C THR A 51 -9.24 -6.06 -11.48
N GLU A 52 -9.77 -6.51 -10.34
CA GLU A 52 -10.56 -5.69 -9.42
C GLU A 52 -10.05 -5.73 -7.98
N SER A 53 -9.18 -6.69 -7.65
CA SER A 53 -8.80 -6.94 -6.26
C SER A 53 -7.37 -7.43 -6.08
N VAL A 54 -6.82 -7.15 -4.89
CA VAL A 54 -5.60 -7.74 -4.35
C VAL A 54 -5.92 -8.18 -2.92
N ASP A 55 -6.02 -9.49 -2.71
CA ASP A 55 -6.42 -10.07 -1.42
C ASP A 55 -7.73 -9.44 -0.87
N VAL A 56 -7.68 -8.74 0.27
CA VAL A 56 -8.85 -8.11 0.89
C VAL A 56 -9.18 -6.72 0.34
N PHE A 57 -8.34 -6.17 -0.54
CA PHE A 57 -8.53 -4.85 -1.12
C PHE A 57 -9.23 -4.98 -2.47
N VAL A 58 -10.42 -4.38 -2.58
CA VAL A 58 -11.25 -4.43 -3.79
C VAL A 58 -11.46 -3.00 -4.28
N LEU A 59 -11.28 -2.76 -5.57
CA LEU A 59 -11.56 -1.47 -6.20
C LEU A 59 -12.98 -0.99 -5.85
N ASN A 60 -13.12 0.30 -5.59
CA ASN A 60 -14.35 0.95 -5.18
C ASN A 60 -14.95 0.50 -3.84
N ALA A 61 -14.37 -0.48 -3.15
CA ALA A 61 -14.79 -0.85 -1.81
C ALA A 61 -14.13 0.04 -0.75
N LYS A 62 -14.65 -0.02 0.48
CA LYS A 62 -14.03 0.63 1.64
C LYS A 62 -12.66 0.02 1.91
N ILE A 63 -11.65 0.83 2.23
CA ILE A 63 -10.35 0.30 2.65
C ILE A 63 -10.54 -0.42 3.99
N PRO A 64 -10.23 -1.72 4.09
CA PRO A 64 -10.49 -2.50 5.29
C PRO A 64 -9.59 -2.03 6.45
N ASP A 65 -10.13 -2.10 7.67
CA ASP A 65 -9.30 -2.04 8.87
C ASP A 65 -8.64 -3.41 9.05
N LEU A 66 -7.32 -3.45 8.91
CA LEU A 66 -6.59 -4.71 8.86
C LEU A 66 -6.45 -5.38 10.22
N GLY A 67 -6.65 -4.65 11.33
CA GLY A 67 -6.86 -5.15 12.70
C GLY A 67 -5.93 -6.23 13.27
N THR A 68 -4.91 -6.68 12.55
CA THR A 68 -4.17 -7.94 12.78
C THR A 68 -2.66 -7.71 12.88
N THR A 69 -1.94 -8.69 13.42
CA THR A 69 -0.48 -8.61 13.60
C THR A 69 0.31 -8.88 12.32
N GLU A 70 -0.30 -9.53 11.31
CA GLU A 70 0.40 -9.99 10.10
C GLU A 70 0.52 -8.87 9.06
N TYR A 71 -0.55 -8.11 8.86
CA TYR A 71 -0.55 -6.93 8.02
C TYR A 71 -0.47 -5.64 8.84
N LYS A 72 0.39 -4.73 8.42
CA LYS A 72 0.50 -3.38 8.96
C LYS A 72 0.10 -2.38 7.88
N SER A 73 -0.63 -1.35 8.26
CA SER A 73 -1.00 -0.25 7.36
C SER A 73 -0.41 1.06 7.90
N GLU A 74 0.26 1.80 7.03
CA GLU A 74 0.75 3.15 7.31
C GLU A 74 0.20 4.11 6.25
N LYS A 75 -0.38 5.24 6.69
CA LYS A 75 -0.86 6.27 5.77
C LYS A 75 0.25 7.28 5.51
N THR A 76 0.53 7.56 4.24
CA THR A 76 1.42 8.63 3.80
C THR A 76 0.63 9.66 3.00
N THR A 77 1.05 10.93 3.11
CA THR A 77 0.57 12.03 2.29
C THR A 77 1.79 12.76 1.74
N THR A 78 1.89 12.89 0.43
CA THR A 78 2.99 13.56 -0.27
C THR A 78 2.41 14.69 -1.12
N GLN A 79 2.95 15.89 -1.01
CA GLN A 79 2.61 16.98 -1.92
C GLN A 79 3.33 16.82 -3.26
N LYS A 80 2.59 16.92 -4.35
CA LYS A 80 3.10 16.94 -5.72
C LYS A 80 2.75 18.24 -6.40
N GLU A 81 3.68 18.78 -7.16
CA GLU A 81 3.43 19.89 -8.07
C GLU A 81 3.28 19.35 -9.49
N ILE A 82 2.12 19.58 -10.11
CA ILE A 82 1.83 19.22 -11.48
C ILE A 82 1.29 20.47 -12.16
N GLU A 83 1.98 20.92 -13.21
CA GLU A 83 1.60 22.12 -13.98
C GLU A 83 1.39 23.38 -13.10
N GLY A 84 2.22 23.55 -12.07
CA GLY A 84 2.15 24.70 -11.15
C GLY A 84 1.05 24.61 -10.09
N MET A 85 0.30 23.50 -10.04
CA MET A 85 -0.70 23.23 -9.00
C MET A 85 -0.18 22.18 -8.02
N THR A 86 -0.38 22.42 -6.72
CA THR A 86 -0.02 21.49 -5.65
C THR A 86 -1.19 20.57 -5.31
N TYR A 87 -0.92 19.28 -5.22
CA TYR A 87 -1.89 18.25 -4.87
C TYR A 87 -1.35 17.33 -3.77
N ASP A 88 -2.21 16.97 -2.82
CA ASP A 88 -1.92 15.92 -1.86
C ASP A 88 -2.16 14.54 -2.48
N GLU A 89 -1.09 13.77 -2.63
CA GLU A 89 -1.15 12.36 -2.98
C GLU A 89 -1.11 11.50 -1.72
N VAL A 90 -2.18 10.74 -1.49
CA VAL A 90 -2.33 9.88 -0.31
C VAL A 90 -2.15 8.42 -0.71
N PHE A 91 -1.42 7.65 0.11
CA PHE A 91 -1.34 6.20 0.01
C PHE A 91 -1.48 5.53 1.38
N TYR A 92 -2.08 4.35 1.41
CA TYR A 92 -1.93 3.39 2.49
C TYR A 92 -0.90 2.34 2.08
N HIS A 93 0.20 2.29 2.82
CA HIS A 93 1.31 1.37 2.64
C HIS A 93 1.04 0.11 3.46
N ILE A 94 0.78 -0.98 2.76
CA ILE A 94 0.44 -2.27 3.37
C ILE A 94 1.70 -3.12 3.41
N SER A 95 2.12 -3.47 4.62
CA SER A 95 3.27 -4.32 4.85
C SER A 95 2.84 -5.68 5.39
N TYR A 96 3.49 -6.74 4.91
CA TYR A 96 3.36 -8.10 5.41
C TYR A 96 4.75 -8.59 5.83
N ASP A 97 4.88 -9.12 7.04
CA ASP A 97 6.18 -9.52 7.61
C ASP A 97 7.25 -8.42 7.50
N ASN A 98 6.85 -7.18 7.82
CA ASN A 98 7.67 -5.95 7.75
C ASN A 98 8.22 -5.59 6.36
N ARG A 99 7.72 -6.19 5.27
CA ARG A 99 8.04 -5.80 3.89
C ARG A 99 6.84 -5.08 3.28
N LEU A 100 7.08 -3.98 2.56
CA LEU A 100 6.02 -3.31 1.81
C LEU A 100 5.58 -4.20 0.65
N VAL A 101 4.32 -4.58 0.62
CA VAL A 101 3.79 -5.51 -0.41
C VAL A 101 2.77 -4.87 -1.34
N LEU A 102 2.04 -3.87 -0.85
CA LEU A 102 0.96 -3.19 -1.59
C LEU A 102 0.90 -1.72 -1.18
N LYS A 103 0.61 -0.82 -2.13
CA LYS A 103 0.17 0.55 -1.84
C LYS A 103 -1.26 0.71 -2.34
N VAL A 104 -2.12 1.29 -1.51
CA VAL A 104 -3.53 1.53 -1.82
C VAL A 104 -3.75 3.03 -1.89
N LYS A 105 -4.15 3.52 -3.07
CA LYS A 105 -4.52 4.92 -3.26
C LYS A 105 -6.03 5.06 -3.02
N PRO A 106 -6.46 5.91 -2.08
CA PRO A 106 -7.86 6.19 -1.89
C PRO A 106 -8.45 7.00 -3.05
N TYR A 107 -9.78 6.95 -3.18
CA TYR A 107 -10.53 7.79 -4.09
C TYR A 107 -10.46 9.26 -3.66
N TYR A 108 -10.14 10.13 -4.60
CA TYR A 108 -10.13 11.57 -4.39
C TYR A 108 -11.41 12.18 -4.97
N ASN A 109 -12.24 12.75 -4.11
CA ASN A 109 -13.45 13.44 -4.51
C ASN A 109 -13.10 14.89 -4.89
N THR A 110 -13.21 15.23 -6.17
CA THR A 110 -12.81 16.55 -6.70
C THR A 110 -13.75 17.68 -6.28
N GLU A 111 -15.02 17.38 -5.99
CA GLU A 111 -16.02 18.38 -5.55
C GLU A 111 -15.75 18.81 -4.11
N THR A 112 -15.47 17.85 -3.24
CA THR A 112 -15.21 18.09 -1.80
C THR A 112 -13.74 18.29 -1.47
N GLN A 113 -12.84 17.97 -2.41
CA GLN A 113 -11.37 17.98 -2.25
C GLN A 113 -10.88 17.10 -1.10
N ILE A 114 -11.53 15.95 -0.88
CA ILE A 114 -11.23 15.02 0.21
C ILE A 114 -10.92 13.63 -0.35
N HIS A 115 -9.92 12.98 0.24
CA HIS A 115 -9.65 11.55 0.03
C HIS A 115 -10.66 10.72 0.83
N GLU A 116 -11.56 10.05 0.12
CA GLU A 116 -12.56 9.16 0.71
C GLU A 116 -11.92 7.83 1.13
N ASN A 117 -12.49 7.19 2.15
CA ASN A 117 -12.06 5.86 2.57
C ASN A 117 -12.58 4.76 1.62
N LYS A 118 -12.16 4.84 0.36
CA LYS A 118 -12.59 3.99 -0.75
C LYS A 118 -11.37 3.70 -1.62
N VAL A 119 -11.14 2.44 -1.99
CA VAL A 119 -10.04 2.04 -2.88
C VAL A 119 -10.29 2.62 -4.27
N ASN A 120 -9.31 3.34 -4.82
CA ASN A 120 -9.33 3.81 -6.20
C ASN A 120 -8.27 3.11 -7.05
N GLU A 121 -7.10 2.86 -6.48
CA GLU A 121 -5.99 2.29 -7.24
C GLU A 121 -5.09 1.45 -6.31
N LEU A 122 -4.62 0.33 -6.84
CA LEU A 122 -3.83 -0.67 -6.13
C LEU A 122 -2.47 -0.82 -6.83
N TRP A 123 -1.39 -0.78 -6.05
CA TRP A 123 -0.01 -0.94 -6.51
C TRP A 123 0.66 -2.11 -5.81
N ILE A 124 0.76 -3.24 -6.49
CA ILE A 124 1.52 -4.39 -6.02
C ILE A 124 3.00 -4.12 -6.25
N VAL A 125 3.80 -4.20 -5.20
CA VAL A 125 5.25 -3.89 -5.24
C VAL A 125 6.14 -5.03 -4.75
N ASP A 126 5.56 -6.14 -4.27
CA ASP A 126 6.30 -7.34 -3.88
C ASP A 126 5.84 -8.55 -4.71
N SER A 127 6.77 -9.46 -4.94
CA SER A 127 6.57 -10.74 -5.63
C SER A 127 5.57 -11.69 -4.95
N LEU A 128 5.18 -11.39 -3.72
CA LEU A 128 4.20 -12.15 -2.93
C LEU A 128 2.91 -12.42 -3.71
N TYR A 129 2.42 -11.42 -4.47
CA TYR A 129 1.17 -11.53 -5.21
C TYR A 129 1.39 -11.96 -6.66
N ARG A 130 0.53 -12.90 -7.09
CA ARG A 130 0.47 -13.44 -8.46
C ARG A 130 -0.98 -13.56 -8.91
N ASN A 131 -1.23 -13.37 -10.20
CA ASN A 131 -2.52 -13.70 -10.79
C ASN A 131 -2.62 -15.21 -11.12
N ASP A 132 -3.74 -15.62 -11.69
CA ASP A 132 -4.03 -17.00 -12.10
C ASP A 132 -3.07 -17.56 -13.17
N LYS A 133 -2.42 -16.67 -13.95
CA LYS A 133 -1.38 -16.99 -14.93
C LYS A 133 0.04 -16.96 -14.35
N ASN A 134 0.17 -16.83 -13.03
CA ASN A 134 1.46 -16.72 -12.32
C ASN A 134 2.31 -15.50 -12.77
N VAL A 135 1.65 -14.44 -13.22
CA VAL A 135 2.28 -13.16 -13.58
C VAL A 135 2.18 -12.19 -12.40
N GLY A 136 3.25 -11.44 -12.14
CA GLY A 136 3.30 -10.37 -11.14
C GLY A 136 4.68 -9.73 -11.06
N VAL A 137 4.99 -9.05 -9.94
CA VAL A 137 6.31 -8.42 -9.71
C VAL A 137 7.44 -9.44 -9.82
N GLY A 138 8.43 -9.18 -10.68
CA GLY A 138 9.56 -10.05 -10.93
C GLY A 138 9.37 -11.05 -12.08
N THR A 139 8.18 -11.14 -12.70
CA THR A 139 7.98 -11.90 -13.94
C THR A 139 8.81 -11.27 -15.07
N LYS A 140 9.53 -12.08 -15.84
CA LYS A 140 10.30 -11.61 -17.01
C LYS A 140 9.37 -11.21 -18.15
N LEU A 141 9.82 -10.30 -19.02
CA LEU A 141 9.03 -9.89 -20.17
C LEU A 141 8.76 -11.04 -21.16
N GLU A 142 9.72 -11.94 -21.36
CA GLU A 142 9.53 -13.13 -22.21
C GLU A 142 8.42 -14.05 -21.66
N ASP A 143 8.43 -14.30 -20.34
CA ASP A 143 7.38 -15.08 -19.68
C ASP A 143 6.02 -14.38 -19.80
N PHE A 144 6.00 -13.05 -19.63
CA PHE A 144 4.78 -12.25 -19.78
C PHE A 144 4.17 -12.40 -21.18
N THR A 145 4.97 -12.22 -22.23
CA THR A 145 4.47 -12.26 -23.62
C THR A 145 4.05 -13.66 -24.05
N THR A 146 4.59 -14.70 -23.41
CA THR A 146 4.11 -16.08 -23.57
C THR A 146 2.71 -16.26 -22.97
N GLN A 147 2.44 -15.67 -21.80
CA GLN A 147 1.13 -15.76 -21.13
C GLN A 147 0.07 -14.83 -21.74
N TYR A 148 0.51 -13.70 -22.30
CA TYR A 148 -0.30 -12.66 -22.92
C TYR A 148 0.25 -12.31 -24.31
N PRO A 149 -0.09 -13.09 -25.36
CA PRO A 149 0.40 -12.83 -26.71
C PRO A 149 -0.19 -11.56 -27.35
N ASP A 150 -1.25 -11.00 -26.78
CA ASP A 150 -1.94 -9.78 -27.20
C ASP A 150 -1.42 -8.52 -26.47
N TYR A 151 -0.17 -8.55 -26.02
CA TYR A 151 0.40 -7.48 -25.23
C TYR A 151 0.67 -6.21 -26.05
N LYS A 152 0.69 -5.08 -25.36
CA LYS A 152 1.22 -3.79 -25.83
C LYS A 152 2.24 -3.29 -24.84
N ILE A 153 3.34 -2.76 -25.36
CA ILE A 153 4.33 -2.01 -24.56
C ILE A 153 4.29 -0.55 -25.00
N TRP A 154 4.30 0.35 -24.04
CA TRP A 154 4.24 1.77 -24.32
C TRP A 154 4.82 2.59 -23.16
N PHE A 155 5.20 3.81 -23.50
CA PHE A 155 5.65 4.84 -22.57
C PHE A 155 4.62 5.98 -22.54
N THR A 156 4.45 6.61 -21.37
CA THR A 156 3.73 7.88 -21.24
C THR A 156 4.55 8.92 -20.49
N TYR A 157 4.64 10.13 -21.05
CA TYR A 157 5.30 11.26 -20.39
C TYR A 157 4.46 11.84 -19.24
N VAL A 158 3.15 11.58 -19.22
CA VAL A 158 2.22 12.13 -18.21
C VAL A 158 2.56 11.62 -16.81
N SER A 159 3.02 10.37 -16.72
CA SER A 159 3.44 9.77 -15.45
C SER A 159 4.85 9.22 -15.46
N ASP A 160 5.59 9.44 -16.55
CA ASP A 160 6.95 8.95 -16.79
C ASP A 160 7.08 7.45 -16.54
N ARG A 161 6.27 6.64 -17.24
CA ARG A 161 6.16 5.20 -17.02
C ARG A 161 6.28 4.40 -18.30
N TYR A 162 7.04 3.32 -18.21
CA TYR A 162 7.11 2.24 -19.16
C TYR A 162 6.13 1.14 -18.72
N ILE A 163 5.22 0.74 -19.60
CA ILE A 163 4.09 -0.11 -19.26
C ILE A 163 4.01 -1.23 -20.30
N ILE A 164 3.87 -2.46 -19.82
CA ILE A 164 3.33 -3.58 -20.60
C ILE A 164 1.94 -3.92 -20.09
N GLN A 165 1.01 -4.20 -20.98
CA GLN A 165 -0.37 -4.58 -20.65
C GLN A 165 -0.91 -5.55 -21.69
N SER A 166 -1.83 -6.43 -21.29
CA SER A 166 -2.60 -7.27 -22.22
C SER A 166 -3.86 -6.51 -22.66
N GLU A 167 -4.33 -6.71 -23.88
CA GLU A 167 -5.63 -6.17 -24.30
C GLU A 167 -6.82 -6.82 -23.55
N GLN A 168 -6.62 -7.99 -22.95
CA GLN A 168 -7.67 -8.70 -22.19
C GLN A 168 -7.97 -8.11 -20.81
N ASN A 169 -7.05 -7.32 -20.24
CA ASN A 169 -7.23 -6.75 -18.91
C ASN A 169 -6.69 -5.32 -18.82
N ASN A 170 -7.31 -4.51 -17.98
CA ASN A 170 -6.86 -3.14 -17.72
C ASN A 170 -5.76 -3.08 -16.64
N ILE A 171 -4.98 -4.16 -16.48
CA ILE A 171 -3.88 -4.20 -15.51
C ILE A 171 -2.63 -3.65 -16.19
N GLN A 172 -2.02 -2.65 -15.57
CA GLN A 172 -0.75 -2.10 -16.03
C GLN A 172 0.40 -2.77 -15.28
N TYR A 173 1.32 -3.38 -16.03
CA TYR A 173 2.55 -3.94 -15.48
C TYR A 173 3.67 -2.95 -15.77
N ILE A 174 4.20 -2.33 -14.72
CA ILE A 174 5.16 -1.24 -14.82
C ILE A 174 6.55 -1.83 -14.96
N LEU A 175 7.32 -1.28 -15.89
CA LEU A 175 8.67 -1.71 -16.21
C LEU A 175 9.69 -0.72 -15.65
N ASN A 176 10.85 -1.25 -15.27
CA ASN A 176 11.95 -0.44 -14.79
C ASN A 176 12.50 0.43 -15.94
N PRO A 177 12.51 1.78 -15.82
CA PRO A 177 13.04 2.66 -16.86
C PRO A 177 14.52 2.41 -17.16
N ASN A 178 15.30 1.92 -16.18
CA ASN A 178 16.72 1.62 -16.37
C ASN A 178 16.99 0.40 -17.26
N ASP A 179 15.94 -0.37 -17.56
CA ASP A 179 16.03 -1.53 -18.44
C ASP A 179 15.66 -1.21 -19.89
N TYR A 180 15.16 0.00 -20.17
CA TYR A 180 14.98 0.49 -21.51
C TYR A 180 16.34 0.81 -22.16
N THR A 181 16.58 0.24 -23.33
CA THR A 181 17.81 0.38 -24.14
C THR A 181 17.53 0.87 -25.55
N GLY A 182 16.29 1.24 -25.85
CA GLY A 182 15.91 1.83 -27.14
C GLY A 182 16.44 3.25 -27.34
N GLU A 183 16.08 3.85 -28.47
CA GLU A 183 16.41 5.25 -28.76
C GLU A 183 15.73 6.21 -27.79
N GLU A 184 16.26 7.44 -27.68
CA GLU A 184 15.65 8.50 -26.88
C GLU A 184 14.18 8.72 -27.31
N ILE A 185 13.27 8.68 -26.33
CA ILE A 185 11.85 8.89 -26.57
C ILE A 185 11.57 10.38 -26.66
N ILE A 186 11.21 10.85 -27.87
CA ILE A 186 10.71 12.21 -28.10
C ILE A 186 9.18 12.13 -28.17
N PRO A 187 8.44 12.49 -27.10
CA PRO A 187 7.00 12.30 -27.06
C PRO A 187 6.29 13.20 -28.08
N LYS A 188 5.53 12.61 -29.00
CA LYS A 188 4.65 13.32 -29.94
C LYS A 188 3.17 13.26 -29.53
N SER A 189 2.85 12.39 -28.58
CA SER A 189 1.53 12.11 -28.03
C SER A 189 1.67 11.62 -26.59
N GLU A 190 0.55 11.55 -25.85
CA GLU A 190 0.52 11.05 -24.46
C GLU A 190 1.09 9.64 -24.31
N ILE A 191 0.95 8.83 -25.36
CA ILE A 191 1.42 7.45 -25.43
C ILE A 191 2.40 7.33 -26.59
N THR A 192 3.56 6.71 -26.33
CA THR A 192 4.52 6.27 -27.34
C THR A 192 4.60 4.75 -27.31
N SER A 193 4.30 4.09 -28.43
CA SER A 193 4.40 2.62 -28.52
C SER A 193 5.86 2.18 -28.53
N LEU A 194 6.15 1.11 -27.82
CA LEU A 194 7.48 0.49 -27.68
C LEU A 194 7.42 -0.99 -28.08
N LYS A 195 8.60 -1.61 -28.20
CA LYS A 195 8.75 -3.04 -28.48
C LYS A 195 9.52 -3.72 -27.35
N ILE A 196 9.33 -5.04 -27.23
CA ILE A 196 10.07 -5.83 -26.24
C ILE A 196 11.59 -5.79 -26.46
N SER A 197 12.02 -5.64 -27.71
CA SER A 197 13.43 -5.48 -28.11
C SER A 197 14.06 -4.18 -27.60
N ASP A 198 13.26 -3.22 -27.16
CA ASP A 198 13.74 -1.94 -26.64
C ASP A 198 14.12 -2.06 -25.15
N PHE A 199 14.07 -3.26 -24.56
CA PHE A 199 14.41 -3.55 -23.18
C PHE A 199 15.48 -4.63 -23.08
N LYS A 200 16.25 -4.65 -21.98
CA LYS A 200 17.21 -5.72 -21.69
C LYS A 200 16.53 -7.10 -21.66
N ALA A 201 17.25 -8.15 -22.04
CA ALA A 201 16.69 -9.50 -22.10
C ALA A 201 16.23 -10.05 -20.73
N ASP A 202 16.83 -9.61 -19.63
CA ASP A 202 16.50 -10.02 -18.26
C ASP A 202 15.53 -9.07 -17.54
N SER A 203 14.97 -8.10 -18.27
CA SER A 203 13.98 -7.15 -17.76
C SER A 203 12.78 -7.86 -17.13
N LYS A 204 12.29 -7.28 -16.04
CA LYS A 204 11.17 -7.82 -15.26
C LYS A 204 10.15 -6.74 -14.97
N ILE A 205 8.95 -7.19 -14.65
CA ILE A 205 7.89 -6.34 -14.08
C ILE A 205 8.37 -5.83 -12.71
N GLU A 206 8.38 -4.51 -12.53
CA GLU A 206 8.78 -3.84 -11.29
C GLU A 206 7.60 -3.68 -10.33
N SER A 207 6.43 -3.33 -10.86
CA SER A 207 5.20 -3.21 -10.08
C SER A 207 3.97 -3.51 -10.94
N VAL A 208 2.84 -3.79 -10.30
CA VAL A 208 1.55 -4.00 -10.97
C VAL A 208 0.55 -2.98 -10.45
N ARG A 209 -0.16 -2.33 -11.36
CA ARG A 209 -1.12 -1.26 -11.08
C ARG A 209 -2.51 -1.66 -11.60
N ILE A 210 -3.50 -1.54 -10.73
CA ILE A 210 -4.92 -1.86 -10.98
C ILE A 210 -5.75 -0.63 -10.57
N TYR A 211 -6.63 -0.13 -11.44
CA TYR A 211 -7.39 1.11 -11.23
C TYR A 211 -8.65 1.17 -12.11
#